data_AF-A0A4R1GGT2-F1
#
_entry.id   AF-A0A4R1GGT2-F1
#
_cell.length_a   1.000
_cell.length_b   1.000
_cell.length_c   1.000
_cell.angle_alpha   90.00
_cell.angle_beta   90.00
_cell.angle_gamma   90.00
#
_symmetry.space_group_name_H-M   'P 1'
#
loop_
_entity.id
_entity.type
_entity.pdbx_description
1 polymer ?
#
loop_
_entity_poly.entity_id
_entity_poly.type
_entity_poly.pdbx_seq_one_letter_code
_entity_poly.pdbx_strand_id
1 'polypeptide(L)'
;MHQKLIDSLNAQLGQIFEGARELPGQKELQQQVRTVVQSTFSRLDLVTRDEFDAQSAVLARTRELVEQLEKRLAELEQGASADSSAAGSSEQAGGNDKPAE
;
A
#
# COMPACT_ATOMS: atom_id res chain seq x y z
N MET A 1 -4.10 5.83 -15.27
CA MET A 1 -5.41 6.51 -15.10
C MET A 1 -5.25 8.02 -14.93
N HIS A 2 -4.32 8.50 -14.11
CA HIS A 2 -4.02 9.92 -13.85
C HIS A 2 -3.64 10.75 -15.09
N GLN A 3 -2.96 10.14 -16.08
CA GLN A 3 -2.51 10.81 -17.31
C GLN A 3 -3.69 11.40 -18.11
N LYS A 4 -4.75 10.60 -18.33
CA LYS A 4 -5.92 11.01 -19.11
C LYS A 4 -6.68 12.20 -18.49
N LEU A 5 -6.62 12.35 -17.17
CA LEU A 5 -7.26 13.46 -16.45
C LEU A 5 -6.47 14.75 -16.59
N ILE A 6 -5.14 14.68 -16.41
CA ILE A 6 -4.24 15.81 -16.65
C ILE A 6 -4.37 16.29 -18.10
N ASP A 7 -4.44 15.35 -19.04
CA ASP A 7 -4.64 15.65 -20.46
C ASP A 7 -6.00 16.32 -20.73
N SER A 8 -7.09 15.82 -20.11
CA SER A 8 -8.43 16.44 -20.24
C SER A 8 -8.52 17.82 -19.59
N LEU A 9 -7.79 18.04 -18.50
CA LEU A 9 -7.75 19.31 -17.78
C LEU A 9 -6.94 20.33 -18.57
N ASN A 10 -5.83 19.91 -19.17
CA ASN A 10 -5.04 20.73 -20.08
C ASN A 10 -5.84 21.12 -21.33
N ALA A 11 -6.60 20.19 -21.91
CA ALA A 11 -7.50 20.46 -23.03
C ALA A 11 -8.63 21.43 -22.65
N GLN A 12 -9.30 21.22 -21.51
CA GLN A 12 -10.35 22.13 -21.03
C GLN A 12 -9.80 23.52 -20.69
N LEU A 13 -8.58 23.62 -20.15
CA LEU A 13 -7.93 24.89 -19.83
C LEU A 13 -7.54 25.64 -21.11
N GLY A 14 -6.99 24.94 -22.11
CA GLY A 14 -6.72 25.50 -23.44
C GLY A 14 -7.97 26.10 -24.08
N GLN A 15 -9.09 25.38 -24.01
CA GLN A 15 -10.37 25.85 -24.53
C GLN A 15 -10.93 27.07 -23.77
N ILE A 16 -10.68 27.18 -22.46
CA ILE A 16 -11.00 28.38 -21.68
C ILE A 16 -10.11 29.57 -22.11
N PHE A 17 -8.81 29.36 -22.30
CA PHE A 17 -7.88 30.41 -22.71
C PHE A 17 -8.13 30.90 -24.14
N GLU A 18 -8.51 30.01 -25.06
CA GLU A 18 -8.93 30.37 -26.42
C GLU A 18 -10.26 31.11 -26.41
N GLY A 19 -11.25 30.66 -25.62
CA GLY A 19 -12.51 31.37 -25.44
C GLY A 19 -12.37 32.71 -24.71
N ALA A 20 -11.42 32.84 -23.79
CA ALA A 20 -11.14 34.08 -23.05
C ALA A 20 -10.68 35.24 -23.95
N ARG A 21 -10.14 34.95 -25.15
CA ARG A 21 -9.84 35.96 -26.17
C ARG A 21 -11.11 36.58 -26.79
N GLU A 22 -12.24 35.89 -26.73
CA GLU A 22 -13.53 36.34 -27.28
C GLU A 22 -14.51 36.84 -26.20
N LEU A 23 -14.25 36.60 -24.90
CA LEU A 23 -15.14 37.03 -23.81
C LEU A 23 -14.78 38.43 -23.25
N PRO A 24 -15.76 39.35 -23.13
CA PRO A 24 -15.55 40.68 -22.57
C PRO A 24 -15.72 40.67 -21.04
N GLY A 25 -14.76 40.13 -20.28
CA GLY A 25 -14.76 40.32 -18.83
C GLY A 25 -13.95 39.31 -18.02
N GLN A 26 -13.19 39.81 -17.05
CA GLN A 26 -12.43 38.98 -16.11
C GLN A 26 -13.33 38.11 -15.22
N LYS A 27 -14.59 38.51 -15.03
CA LYS A 27 -15.54 37.88 -14.11
C LYS A 27 -16.15 36.60 -14.69
N GLU A 28 -16.52 36.62 -15.96
CA GLU A 28 -17.05 35.47 -16.70
C GLU A 28 -15.96 34.39 -16.84
N LEU A 29 -14.72 34.80 -17.10
CA LEU A 29 -13.56 33.92 -17.11
C LEU A 29 -13.35 33.24 -15.75
N GLN A 30 -13.38 34.01 -14.66
CA GLN A 30 -13.22 33.50 -13.30
C GLN A 30 -14.30 32.45 -12.97
N GLN A 31 -15.55 32.68 -13.38
CA GLN A 31 -16.66 31.76 -13.15
C GLN A 31 -16.51 30.46 -13.94
N GLN A 32 -16.05 30.55 -15.19
CA GLN A 32 -15.79 29.37 -16.02
C GLN A 32 -14.63 28.52 -15.47
N VAL A 33 -13.53 29.16 -15.06
CA VAL A 33 -12.39 28.49 -14.42
C VAL A 33 -12.84 27.78 -13.14
N ARG A 34 -13.62 28.45 -12.28
CA ARG A 34 -14.14 27.87 -11.04
C ARG A 34 -15.00 26.62 -11.30
N THR A 35 -15.84 26.67 -12.34
CA THR A 35 -16.72 25.56 -12.72
C THR A 35 -15.90 24.35 -13.20
N VAL A 36 -14.88 24.57 -14.03
CA VAL A 36 -13.99 23.50 -14.48
C VAL A 36 -13.25 22.88 -13.31
N VAL A 37 -12.64 23.69 -12.45
CA VAL A 37 -11.91 23.23 -11.24
C VAL A 37 -12.83 22.40 -10.33
N GLN A 38 -14.05 22.87 -10.09
CA GLN A 38 -15.02 22.16 -9.28
C GLN A 38 -15.44 20.83 -9.93
N SER A 39 -15.68 20.82 -11.25
CA SER A 39 -16.04 19.61 -11.99
C SER A 39 -14.90 18.58 -12.03
N THR A 40 -13.64 19.03 -12.05
CA THR A 40 -12.47 18.15 -12.01
C THR A 40 -12.29 17.55 -10.62
N PHE A 41 -12.48 18.33 -9.55
CA PHE A 41 -12.44 17.80 -8.18
C PHE A 41 -13.57 16.80 -7.91
N SER A 42 -14.78 17.03 -8.45
CA SER A 42 -15.89 16.08 -8.35
C SER A 42 -15.67 14.77 -9.12
N ARG A 43 -14.75 14.75 -10.09
CA ARG A 43 -14.38 13.54 -10.85
C ARG A 43 -13.20 12.80 -10.24
N LEU A 44 -12.59 13.32 -9.19
CA LEU A 44 -11.54 12.65 -8.43
C LEU A 44 -12.18 11.93 -7.24
N ASP A 45 -11.75 10.69 -6.97
CA ASP A 45 -11.99 10.03 -5.69
C ASP A 45 -11.13 10.72 -4.63
N LEU A 46 -11.60 11.87 -4.17
CA LEU A 46 -10.93 12.67 -3.15
C LEU A 46 -11.19 12.01 -1.79
N VAL A 47 -10.12 11.51 -1.18
CA VAL A 47 -10.10 11.21 0.25
C VAL A 47 -9.64 12.45 1.00
N THR A 48 -10.25 12.72 2.14
CA THR A 48 -9.79 13.81 3.00
C THR A 48 -8.39 13.52 3.52
N ARG A 49 -7.67 14.57 3.90
CA ARG A 49 -6.33 14.40 4.48
C ARG A 49 -6.37 13.55 5.74
N ASP A 50 -7.40 13.75 6.56
CA ASP A 50 -7.59 13.02 7.81
C ASP A 50 -7.85 11.52 7.58
N GLU A 51 -8.64 11.15 6.57
CA GLU A 51 -8.85 9.76 6.18
C GLU A 51 -7.57 9.09 5.66
N PHE A 52 -6.78 9.81 4.87
CA PHE A 52 -5.48 9.33 4.40
C PHE A 52 -4.52 9.08 5.56
N ASP A 53 -4.45 10.02 6.51
CA ASP A 53 -3.58 9.92 7.68
C ASP A 53 -4.04 8.77 8.61
N ALA A 54 -5.35 8.58 8.77
CA ALA A 54 -5.92 7.44 9.51
C ALA A 54 -5.55 6.10 8.87
N GLN A 55 -5.68 5.95 7.54
CA GLN A 55 -5.28 4.72 6.84
C GLN A 55 -3.77 4.47 6.93
N SER A 56 -2.97 5.52 6.84
CA SER A 56 -1.51 5.43 6.99
C SER A 56 -1.12 4.94 8.38
N ALA A 57 -1.80 5.40 9.43
CA ALA A 57 -1.58 4.92 10.80
C ALA A 57 -1.95 3.44 10.97
N VAL A 58 -3.05 2.99 10.38
CA VAL A 58 -3.45 1.57 10.39
C VAL A 58 -2.41 0.70 9.69
N LEU A 59 -1.87 1.15 8.55
CA LEU A 59 -0.81 0.44 7.83
C LEU A 59 0.48 0.36 8.65
N ALA A 60 0.89 1.45 9.31
CA ALA A 60 2.06 1.45 10.19
C ALA A 60 1.92 0.41 11.31
N ARG A 61 0.77 0.41 12.01
CA ARG A 61 0.48 -0.58 13.05
C ARG A 61 0.48 -2.01 12.52
N THR A 62 -0.03 -2.22 11.32
CA THR A 62 -0.09 -3.56 10.71
C THR A 62 1.32 -4.08 10.40
N ARG A 63 2.23 -3.21 9.93
CA ARG A 63 3.64 -3.58 9.71
C ARG A 63 4.31 -3.99 11.02
N GLU A 64 4.12 -3.23 12.09
CA GLU A 64 4.67 -3.57 13.40
C GLU A 64 4.15 -4.92 13.92
N LEU A 65 2.86 -5.19 13.73
CA LEU A 65 2.26 -6.47 14.13
C LEU A 65 2.80 -7.63 13.29
N VAL A 66 3.00 -7.44 11.98
CA VAL A 66 3.61 -8.46 11.11
C VAL A 66 5.03 -8.78 11.56
N GLU A 67 5.87 -7.77 11.80
CA GLU A 67 7.24 -7.98 12.30
C GLU A 67 7.27 -8.72 13.65
N GLN A 68 6.32 -8.45 14.55
CA GLN A 68 6.21 -9.17 15.82
C GLN A 68 5.81 -10.64 15.62
N LEU A 69 4.87 -10.91 14.70
CA LEU A 69 4.45 -12.26 14.39
C LEU A 69 5.57 -13.05 13.70
N GLU A 70 6.32 -12.43 12.79
CA GLU A 70 7.50 -13.05 12.15
C GLU A 70 8.57 -13.44 13.19
N LYS A 71 8.84 -12.57 14.18
CA LYS A 71 9.76 -12.89 15.28
C LYS A 71 9.28 -14.07 16.12
N ARG A 72 7.99 -14.07 16.51
CA ARG A 72 7.41 -15.18 17.28
C ARG A 72 7.45 -16.48 16.50
N LEU A 73 7.21 -16.44 15.19
CA LEU A 73 7.29 -17.61 14.34
C LEU A 73 8.73 -18.16 14.31
N ALA A 74 9.73 -17.28 14.11
CA ALA A 74 11.14 -17.68 14.12
C ALA A 74 11.58 -18.29 15.46
N GLU A 75 11.12 -17.74 16.59
CA GLU A 75 11.37 -18.29 17.93
C GLU A 75 10.77 -19.70 18.08
N LEU A 76 9.54 -19.90 17.62
CA LEU A 76 8.86 -21.19 17.67
C LEU A 76 9.48 -22.23 16.74
N GLU A 77 9.88 -21.84 15.52
CA GLU A 77 10.55 -22.72 14.57
C GLU A 77 11.93 -23.17 15.10
N GLN A 78 12.66 -22.28 15.78
CA GLN A 78 13.93 -22.61 16.43
C GLN A 78 13.73 -23.56 17.62
N GLY A 79 12.71 -23.32 18.44
CA GLY A 79 12.35 -24.20 19.56
C GLY A 79 11.93 -25.61 19.10
N ALA A 80 11.10 -25.70 18.06
CA ALA A 80 10.64 -26.97 17.50
C ALA A 80 11.78 -27.79 16.84
N SER A 81 12.76 -27.10 16.25
CA SER A 81 13.97 -27.72 15.69
C SER A 81 14.89 -28.29 16.77
N ALA A 82 15.00 -27.60 17.92
CA ALA A 82 15.80 -28.06 19.05
C ALA A 82 15.20 -29.31 19.74
N ASP A 83 13.87 -29.37 19.89
CA ASP A 83 13.19 -30.54 20.48
C ASP A 83 13.30 -31.80 19.59
N SER A 84 13.23 -31.64 18.26
CA SER A 84 13.37 -32.78 17.33
C SER A 84 14.80 -33.34 17.28
N SER A 85 15.83 -32.53 17.51
CA SER A 85 17.22 -33.00 17.52
C SER A 85 17.58 -33.81 18.78
N ALA A 86 16.90 -33.59 19.90
CA ALA A 86 17.16 -34.31 21.15
C ALA A 86 16.56 -35.73 21.17
N ALA A 87 15.46 -35.95 20.45
CA ALA A 87 14.79 -37.26 20.36
C ALA A 87 15.51 -38.26 19.44
N GLY A 88 16.32 -37.80 18.49
CA GLY A 88 17.04 -38.67 17.53
C GLY A 88 18.34 -39.29 18.07
N SER A 89 18.91 -38.77 19.16
CA SER A 89 20.20 -39.23 19.70
C SER A 89 20.11 -40.39 20.70
N SER A 90 18.92 -40.76 21.17
CA SER A 90 18.75 -41.85 22.16
C SER A 90 18.50 -43.24 21.56
N GLU A 91 18.25 -43.36 20.25
CA GLU A 91 17.86 -44.65 19.63
C GLU A 91 19.05 -45.41 18.98
N GLN A 92 20.25 -44.82 18.92
CA GLN A 92 21.42 -45.38 18.22
C GLN A 92 22.53 -45.83 19.19
N ALA A 93 22.19 -46.55 20.25
CA ALA A 93 23.17 -47.15 21.17
C ALA A 93 22.69 -48.50 21.72
N GLY A 94 22.38 -49.46 20.84
CA GLY A 94 22.06 -50.82 21.27
C GLY A 94 21.77 -51.75 20.11
N GLY A 95 22.77 -52.51 19.67
CA GLY A 95 22.53 -53.66 18.79
C GLY A 95 23.54 -53.84 17.67
N ASN A 96 24.83 -53.96 17.99
CA ASN A 96 25.75 -54.66 17.09
C ASN A 96 26.58 -55.67 17.88
N ASP A 97 25.89 -56.70 18.39
CA ASP A 97 26.51 -57.96 18.81
C ASP A 97 26.02 -59.04 17.85
N LYS A 98 26.73 -59.20 16.73
CA LYS A 98 26.65 -60.39 15.91
C LYS A 98 27.89 -61.22 16.24
N PRO A 99 27.80 -62.25 17.09
CA PRO A 99 28.92 -63.15 17.28
C PRO A 99 29.02 -64.03 16.03
N ALA A 100 30.26 -64.21 15.60
CA ALA A 100 30.67 -65.12 14.55
C ALA A 100 30.42 -66.57 14.99
N GLU A 101 29.88 -67.39 14.09
CA GLU A 101 30.39 -68.72 13.69
C GLU A 101 29.65 -69.22 12.45
#